data_AF-A0A231HD93-F1
#
_entry.id   AF-A0A231HD93-F1
#
_cell.length_a   1.000
_cell.length_b   1.000
_cell.length_c   1.000
_cell.angle_alpha   90.00
_cell.angle_beta   90.00
_cell.angle_gamma   90.00
#
_symmetry.space_group_name_H-M   'P 1'
#
loop_
_entity.id
_entity.type
_entity.pdbx_description
1 polymer ?
#
loop_
_entity_poly.entity_id
_entity_poly.type
_entity_poly.pdbx_seq_one_letter_code
_entity_poly.pdbx_strand_id
1 'polypeptide(L)'
;MGVARIPDDLDLPPGETLDYAQRLLDEGLAFNAHEVLEAAWKNGPFAERMLWQGLAQYAVGLTHIQRGNPKGARTLLERAIGRLSATPAPPYGIDVAGLVAHAEGLLADLDAGREIPEDALCPRLRG
;
A
#
# COMPACT_ATOMS: atom_id res chain seq x y z
N MET A 1 -11.66 -14.17 15.04
CA MET A 1 -12.69 -13.49 14.24
C MET A 1 -12.07 -13.21 12.89
N GLY A 2 -12.54 -13.85 11.81
CA GLY A 2 -12.01 -13.60 10.47
C GLY A 2 -12.42 -12.21 10.01
N VAL A 3 -11.48 -11.47 9.42
CA VAL A 3 -11.77 -10.16 8.81
C VAL A 3 -12.81 -10.39 7.72
N ALA A 4 -13.89 -9.61 7.74
CA ALA A 4 -14.91 -9.70 6.70
C ALA A 4 -14.26 -9.40 5.35
N ARG A 5 -14.63 -10.16 4.32
CA ARG A 5 -14.18 -9.90 2.95
C ARG A 5 -14.58 -8.48 2.55
N ILE A 6 -13.63 -7.74 1.97
CA ILE A 6 -13.92 -6.41 1.42
C ILE A 6 -14.79 -6.59 0.16
N PRO A 7 -15.93 -5.89 0.04
CA PRO A 7 -16.75 -5.95 -1.16
C PRO A 7 -16.00 -5.44 -2.40
N ASP A 8 -16.14 -6.13 -3.53
CA ASP A 8 -15.49 -5.74 -4.79
C ASP A 8 -16.06 -4.43 -5.35
N ASP A 9 -17.27 -4.04 -4.93
CA ASP A 9 -18.01 -2.82 -5.28
C ASP A 9 -17.91 -1.73 -4.21
N LEU A 10 -16.93 -1.82 -3.30
CA LEU A 10 -16.69 -0.77 -2.30
C LEU A 10 -16.45 0.58 -3.00
N ASP A 11 -17.34 1.53 -2.73
CA ASP A 11 -17.29 2.89 -3.26
C ASP A 11 -17.29 3.88 -2.08
N LEU A 12 -16.10 4.12 -1.54
CA LEU A 12 -15.87 5.06 -0.46
C LEU A 12 -15.21 6.34 -0.99
N PRO A 13 -15.52 7.51 -0.42
CA PRO A 13 -14.76 8.72 -0.70
C PRO A 13 -13.25 8.51 -0.46
N PRO A 14 -12.36 9.21 -1.21
CA PRO A 14 -10.92 9.04 -1.09
C PRO A 14 -10.36 9.11 0.35
N GLY A 15 -10.85 10.06 1.16
CA GLY A 15 -10.43 10.20 2.56
C GLY A 15 -10.80 8.98 3.41
N GLU A 16 -12.04 8.49 3.26
CA GLU A 16 -12.53 7.32 4.00
C GLU A 16 -11.84 6.03 3.55
N THR A 17 -11.56 5.90 2.24
CA THR A 17 -10.75 4.81 1.69
C THR A 17 -9.38 4.76 2.36
N LEU A 18 -8.69 5.91 2.45
CA LEU A 18 -7.35 6.00 3.05
C LEU A 18 -7.40 5.70 4.55
N ASP A 19 -8.37 6.25 5.27
CA ASP A 19 -8.50 6.03 6.72
C ASP A 19 -8.82 4.56 7.02
N TYR A 20 -9.65 3.91 6.19
CA TYR A 20 -9.94 2.49 6.33
C TYR A 20 -8.72 1.61 6.01
N ALA A 21 -8.02 1.88 4.90
CA ALA A 21 -6.79 1.19 4.55
C ALA A 21 -5.72 1.36 5.64
N GLN A 22 -5.59 2.56 6.23
CA GLN A 22 -4.67 2.83 7.34
C GLN A 22 -4.99 1.95 8.56
N ARG A 23 -6.26 1.84 8.96
CA ARG A 23 -6.65 0.99 10.08
C ARG A 23 -6.29 -0.48 9.85
N LEU A 24 -6.52 -0.97 8.63
CA LEU A 24 -6.15 -2.34 8.27
C LEU A 24 -4.64 -2.55 8.30
N LEU A 25 -3.84 -1.58 7.83
CA LEU A 25 -2.38 -1.62 7.96
C LEU A 25 -1.92 -1.61 9.42
N ASP A 26 -2.51 -0.77 10.25
CA ASP A 26 -2.23 -0.69 11.69
C ASP A 26 -2.56 -2.02 12.42
N GLU A 27 -3.50 -2.81 11.89
CA GLU A 27 -3.87 -4.14 12.38
C GLU A 27 -3.06 -5.29 11.72
N GLY A 28 -2.07 -4.98 10.88
CA GLY A 28 -1.25 -5.97 10.16
C GLY A 28 -1.99 -6.64 8.99
N LEU A 29 -3.14 -6.13 8.57
CA LEU A 29 -4.01 -6.68 7.53
C LEU A 29 -3.71 -6.07 6.15
N ALA A 30 -2.46 -6.17 5.70
CA ALA A 30 -2.01 -5.52 4.47
C ALA A 30 -2.73 -6.01 3.21
N PHE A 31 -3.18 -7.27 3.18
CA PHE A 31 -3.96 -7.80 2.06
C PHE A 31 -5.34 -7.16 1.97
N ASN A 32 -6.02 -6.97 3.11
CA ASN A 32 -7.31 -6.28 3.14
C ASN A 32 -7.15 -4.79 2.78
N ALA A 33 -6.07 -4.16 3.24
CA ALA A 33 -5.75 -2.79 2.81
C ALA A 33 -5.55 -2.71 1.29
N HIS A 34 -4.88 -3.70 0.69
CA HIS A 34 -4.77 -3.82 -0.76
C HIS A 34 -6.14 -3.91 -1.45
N GLU A 35 -7.07 -4.72 -0.93
CA GLU A 35 -8.43 -4.83 -1.51
C GLU A 35 -9.18 -3.49 -1.50
N VAL A 36 -9.11 -2.75 -0.38
CA VAL A 36 -9.70 -1.40 -0.26
C VAL A 36 -9.10 -0.42 -1.27
N LEU A 37 -7.76 -0.39 -1.38
CA LEU A 37 -7.05 0.50 -2.30
C LEU A 37 -7.25 0.10 -3.77
N GLU A 38 -7.41 -1.19 -4.05
CA GLU A 38 -7.73 -1.69 -5.39
C GLU A 38 -9.15 -1.29 -5.82
N ALA A 39 -10.13 -1.30 -4.91
CA ALA A 39 -11.47 -0.81 -5.21
C ALA A 39 -11.44 0.67 -5.61
N ALA A 40 -10.72 1.51 -4.86
CA ALA A 40 -10.52 2.92 -5.22
C ALA A 40 -9.76 3.09 -6.55
N TRP A 41 -8.83 2.20 -6.87
CA TRP A 41 -8.16 2.20 -8.17
C TRP A 41 -9.13 1.90 -9.33
N LYS A 42 -10.05 0.94 -9.14
CA LYS A 42 -11.02 0.54 -10.17
C LYS A 42 -12.13 1.59 -10.38
N ASN A 43 -12.58 2.22 -9.29
CA ASN A 43 -13.74 3.10 -9.28
C ASN A 43 -13.38 4.60 -9.33
N GLY A 44 -12.14 4.96 -9.01
CA GLY A 44 -11.69 6.34 -8.89
C GLY A 44 -11.47 7.07 -10.23
N PRO A 45 -11.20 8.39 -10.17
CA PRO A 45 -10.96 9.21 -11.36
C PRO A 45 -9.77 8.73 -12.18
N PHE A 46 -9.88 8.80 -13.52
CA PHE A 46 -8.79 8.37 -14.42
C PHE A 46 -7.46 9.09 -14.14
N ALA A 47 -7.52 10.37 -13.78
CA ALA A 47 -6.34 11.18 -13.46
C ALA A 47 -5.55 10.66 -12.24
N GLU A 48 -6.20 9.93 -11.33
CA GLU A 48 -5.61 9.44 -10.08
C GLU A 48 -5.29 7.95 -10.15
N ARG A 49 -5.59 7.30 -11.28
CA ARG A 49 -5.46 5.84 -11.44
C ARG A 49 -4.06 5.33 -11.11
N MET A 50 -3.02 6.09 -11.47
CA MET A 50 -1.63 5.72 -11.16
C MET A 50 -1.33 5.75 -9.66
N LEU A 51 -1.85 6.76 -8.95
CA LEU A 51 -1.69 6.92 -7.51
C LEU A 51 -2.35 5.75 -6.76
N TRP A 52 -3.64 5.50 -7.03
CA TRP A 52 -4.37 4.40 -6.41
C TRP A 52 -3.77 3.04 -6.73
N GLN A 53 -3.34 2.81 -7.97
CA GLN A 53 -2.62 1.59 -8.33
C GLN A 53 -1.29 1.46 -7.56
N GLY A 54 -0.55 2.56 -7.38
CA GLY A 54 0.67 2.59 -6.60
C GLY A 54 0.45 2.17 -5.15
N LEU A 55 -0.57 2.74 -4.50
CA LEU A 55 -0.96 2.37 -3.14
C LEU A 55 -1.41 0.91 -3.02
N ALA A 56 -2.24 0.44 -3.96
CA ALA A 56 -2.67 -0.95 -3.98
C ALA A 56 -1.48 -1.92 -4.15
N GLN A 57 -0.52 -1.59 -5.02
CA GLN A 57 0.70 -2.37 -5.22
C GLN A 57 1.62 -2.36 -4.00
N TYR A 58 1.71 -1.22 -3.33
CA TYR A 58 2.46 -1.07 -2.10
C TYR A 58 1.92 -2.01 -1.02
N ALA A 59 0.62 -1.99 -0.75
CA ALA A 59 -0.01 -2.83 0.28
C ALA A 59 0.12 -4.34 -0.02
N VAL A 60 -0.02 -4.76 -1.28
CA VAL A 60 0.22 -6.17 -1.64
C VAL A 60 1.72 -6.51 -1.61
N GLY A 61 2.62 -5.55 -1.85
CA GLY A 61 4.05 -5.70 -1.60
C GLY A 61 4.35 -6.08 -0.14
N LEU A 62 3.72 -5.38 0.82
CA LEU A 62 3.80 -5.73 2.25
C LEU A 62 3.22 -7.12 2.53
N THR A 63 2.08 -7.46 1.92
CA THR A 63 1.49 -8.80 2.02
C THR A 63 2.47 -9.89 1.59
N HIS A 64 3.25 -9.65 0.53
CA HIS A 64 4.26 -10.61 0.09
C HIS A 64 5.42 -10.76 1.09
N ILE A 65 5.79 -9.71 1.82
CA ILE A 65 6.75 -9.80 2.94
C ILE A 65 6.16 -10.68 4.04
N GLN A 66 4.92 -10.40 4.48
CA GLN A 66 4.21 -11.18 5.51
C GLN A 66 4.09 -12.68 5.17
N ARG A 67 3.98 -13.00 3.87
CA ARG A 67 3.87 -14.39 3.38
C ARG A 67 5.22 -15.06 3.09
N GLY A 68 6.34 -14.43 3.41
CA GLY A 68 7.68 -14.98 3.14
C GLY A 68 8.01 -15.09 1.64
N ASN A 69 7.48 -14.19 0.82
CA ASN A 69 7.74 -14.15 -0.63
C ASN A 69 8.53 -12.88 -1.03
N PRO A 70 9.85 -12.86 -0.77
CA PRO A 70 10.69 -11.68 -0.99
C PRO A 70 10.79 -11.26 -2.47
N LYS A 71 10.75 -12.23 -3.39
CA LYS A 71 10.77 -11.96 -4.84
C LYS A 71 9.52 -11.21 -5.30
N GLY A 72 8.36 -11.65 -4.82
CA GLY A 72 7.08 -10.98 -5.09
C GLY A 72 7.03 -9.59 -4.47
N ALA A 73 7.46 -9.47 -3.22
CA ALA A 73 7.52 -8.19 -2.50
C ALA A 73 8.34 -7.16 -3.26
N ARG A 74 9.58 -7.50 -3.66
CA ARG A 74 10.46 -6.63 -4.45
C ARG A 74 9.77 -6.10 -5.70
N THR A 75 9.25 -7.01 -6.51
CA THR A 75 8.63 -6.68 -7.80
C THR A 75 7.49 -5.66 -7.63
N LEU A 76 6.70 -5.80 -6.56
CA LEU A 76 5.56 -4.94 -6.30
C LEU A 76 5.95 -3.60 -5.67
N LEU A 77 6.92 -3.58 -4.75
CA LEU A 77 7.41 -2.36 -4.12
C LEU A 77 8.15 -1.46 -5.13
N GLU A 78 8.99 -2.00 -6.01
CA GLU A 78 9.65 -1.24 -7.08
C GLU A 78 8.61 -0.59 -8.03
N ARG A 79 7.56 -1.34 -8.36
CA ARG A 79 6.44 -0.86 -9.18
C ARG A 79 5.59 0.19 -8.48
N ALA A 80 5.41 0.07 -7.16
CA ALA A 80 4.71 1.04 -6.34
C ALA A 80 5.50 2.35 -6.29
N ILE A 81 6.81 2.30 -6.02
CA ILE A 81 7.71 3.46 -6.02
C ILE A 81 7.60 4.22 -7.34
N GLY A 82 7.74 3.53 -8.48
CA GLY A 82 7.66 4.17 -9.80
C GLY A 82 6.34 4.90 -10.06
N ARG A 83 5.22 4.41 -9.50
CA ARG A 83 3.89 5.03 -9.63
C ARG A 83 3.68 6.19 -8.67
N LEU A 84 4.07 6.01 -7.42
CA LEU A 84 3.93 7.02 -6.38
C LEU A 84 4.80 8.24 -6.69
N SER A 85 6.04 8.02 -7.13
CA SER A 85 6.97 9.09 -7.53
C SER A 85 6.51 9.87 -8.77
N ALA A 86 5.60 9.32 -9.58
CA ALA A 86 5.01 10.04 -10.71
C ALA A 86 3.96 11.08 -10.29
N THR A 87 3.60 11.13 -9.00
CA THR A 87 2.59 12.04 -8.43
C THR A 87 3.21 12.87 -7.28
N PRO A 88 4.08 13.86 -7.58
CA PRO A 88 4.84 14.58 -6.55
C PRO A 88 4.00 15.50 -5.64
N ALA A 89 2.79 15.87 -6.07
CA ALA A 89 1.82 16.62 -5.27
C ALA A 89 0.50 15.83 -5.21
N PRO A 90 0.45 14.72 -4.45
CA PRO A 90 -0.72 13.86 -4.40
C PRO A 90 -1.89 14.59 -3.71
N PRO A 91 -3.14 14.38 -4.17
CA PRO A 91 -4.31 14.82 -3.44
C PRO A 91 -4.44 14.09 -2.08
N TYR A 92 -5.41 14.54 -1.27
CA TYR A 92 -5.86 13.85 -0.05
C TYR A 92 -4.84 13.78 1.11
N GLY A 93 -3.71 14.46 1.01
CA GLY A 93 -2.68 14.49 2.05
C GLY A 93 -1.91 13.16 2.17
N ILE A 94 -1.78 12.42 1.06
CA ILE A 94 -1.02 11.18 1.03
C ILE A 94 0.47 11.50 1.16
N ASP A 95 1.16 10.83 2.09
CA ASP A 95 2.60 11.00 2.29
C ASP A 95 3.39 10.13 1.29
N VAL A 96 3.35 10.51 0.02
CA VAL A 96 4.08 9.80 -1.05
C VAL A 96 5.59 9.73 -0.75
N ALA A 97 6.17 10.80 -0.22
CA ALA A 97 7.60 10.84 0.08
C ALA A 97 7.96 9.84 1.18
N GLY A 98 7.21 9.81 2.28
CA GLY A 98 7.39 8.83 3.35
C GLY A 98 7.15 7.40 2.89
N LEU A 99 6.11 7.14 2.08
CA LEU A 99 5.83 5.81 1.55
C LEU A 99 6.93 5.31 0.61
N VAL A 100 7.48 6.17 -0.25
CA VAL A 100 8.61 5.82 -1.13
C VAL A 100 9.85 5.52 -0.31
N ALA A 101 10.24 6.39 0.62
CA ALA A 101 11.39 6.16 1.48
C ALA A 101 11.26 4.88 2.30
N HIS A 102 10.06 4.58 2.79
CA HIS A 102 9.76 3.34 3.49
C HIS A 102 9.92 2.11 2.59
N ALA A 103 9.36 2.13 1.37
CA ALA A 103 9.51 1.03 0.42
C ALA A 103 10.97 0.78 0.04
N GLU A 104 11.77 1.83 -0.13
CA GLU A 104 13.21 1.72 -0.40
C GLU A 104 13.95 1.06 0.78
N GLY A 105 13.59 1.40 2.02
CA GLY A 105 14.12 0.74 3.22
C GLY A 105 13.81 -0.76 3.24
N LEU A 106 12.54 -1.13 2.99
CA LEU A 106 12.12 -2.53 2.91
C LEU A 106 12.87 -3.28 1.80
N LEU A 107 13.06 -2.67 0.63
CA LEU A 107 13.84 -3.27 -0.46
C LEU A 107 15.28 -3.52 -0.04
N ALA A 108 15.92 -2.57 0.66
CA ALA A 108 17.27 -2.72 1.17
C ALA A 108 17.39 -3.84 2.23
N ASP A 109 16.37 -4.04 3.07
CA ASP A 109 16.30 -5.16 4.02
C ASP A 109 16.15 -6.50 3.30
N LEU A 110 15.26 -6.57 2.29
CA LEU A 110 15.10 -7.75 1.44
C LEU A 110 16.38 -8.11 0.68
N ASP A 111 17.10 -7.12 0.15
CA ASP A 111 18.39 -7.32 -0.53
C ASP A 111 19.47 -7.88 0.39
N ALA A 112 19.49 -7.42 1.64
CA ALA A 112 20.44 -7.88 2.63
C ALA A 112 20.02 -9.19 3.32
N GLY A 113 18.84 -9.73 3.01
CA GLY A 113 18.27 -10.89 3.70
C GLY A 113 18.01 -10.64 5.18
N ARG A 114 17.75 -9.38 5.58
CA ARG A 114 17.41 -9.03 6.95
C ARG A 114 15.97 -9.41 7.24
N GLU A 115 15.72 -9.80 8.49
CA GLU A 115 14.38 -9.98 9.00
C GLU A 115 13.68 -8.62 9.08
N ILE A 116 12.47 -8.53 8.55
CA ILE A 116 11.64 -7.32 8.58
C ILE A 116 10.62 -7.51 9.69
N PRO A 117 10.64 -6.70 10.75
CA PRO A 117 9.71 -6.82 11.86
C PRO A 117 8.30 -6.38 11.44
N GLU A 118 7.27 -6.88 12.13
CA GLU A 118 5.86 -6.63 11.77
C GLU A 118 5.47 -5.15 11.89
N ASP A 119 6.07 -4.41 12.81
CA ASP A 119 5.86 -2.98 13.00
C ASP A 119 6.37 -2.15 11.81
N ALA A 120 7.44 -2.60 11.14
CA ALA A 120 7.90 -2.05 9.87
C ALA A 120 6.94 -2.34 8.70
N LEU A 121 5.87 -3.12 8.89
CA LEU A 121 4.83 -3.35 7.89
C LEU A 121 3.53 -2.55 8.19
N CYS A 122 3.59 -1.61 9.14
CA CYS A 122 2.49 -0.72 9.53
C CYS A 122 2.79 0.75 9.19
N PRO A 123 2.94 1.13 7.91
CA PRO A 123 3.32 2.48 7.51
C PRO A 123 2.16 3.48 7.66
N ARG A 124 2.49 4.78 7.65
CA ARG A 124 1.50 5.87 7.56
C ARG A 124 1.25 6.23 6.10
N LEU A 125 -0.03 6.21 5.70
CA LEU A 125 -0.46 6.59 4.36
C LEU A 125 -0.55 8.11 4.17
N ARG A 126 -0.71 8.86 5.26
CA ARG A 126 -0.95 10.31 5.27
C ARG A 126 -0.01 11.00 6.25
N GLY A 127 0.32 12.27 5.99
CA GLY A 127 1.24 13.10 6.77
C GLY A 127 0.75 14.53 6.96
#